data_AF-A0A6B0SZY3-F1
#
_entry.id   AF-A0A6B0SZY3-F1
#
_cell.length_a   1.000
_cell.length_b   1.000
_cell.length_c   1.000
_cell.angle_alpha   90.00
_cell.angle_beta   90.00
_cell.angle_gamma   90.00
#
_symmetry.space_group_name_H-M   'P 1'
#
loop_
_entity.id
_entity.type
_entity.pdbx_description
1 polymer ?
#
loop_
_entity_poly.entity_id
_entity_poly.type
_entity_poly.pdbx_seq_one_letter_code
_entity_poly.pdbx_strand_id
1 'polypeptide(L)'
;MPTVSVRIPEEEKEELDEVAELLEQDRSTTMRQAIREGVETLRTRHAVERYQSGEVSINEAARLAGVSIAEWLELAQDRGLTTQLDETDLTFDAERAGEL
;
A
#
# COMPACT_ATOMS: atom_id res chain seq x y z
N MET A 1 23.76 7.80 -8.09
CA MET A 1 22.59 6.91 -8.02
C MET A 1 22.57 6.03 -9.26
N PRO A 2 22.08 4.78 -9.20
CA PRO A 2 21.88 3.97 -10.41
C PRO A 2 20.88 4.64 -11.35
N THR A 3 21.03 4.41 -12.65
CA THR A 3 20.14 4.96 -13.70
C THR A 3 19.17 3.89 -14.15
N VAL A 4 17.90 4.27 -14.32
CA VAL A 4 16.85 3.44 -14.93
C VAL A 4 16.37 4.18 -16.18
N SER A 5 16.31 3.49 -17.32
CA SER A 5 15.82 4.03 -18.58
C SER A 5 14.52 3.32 -18.97
N VAL A 6 13.43 4.08 -19.12
CA VAL A 6 12.11 3.58 -19.51
C VAL A 6 11.65 4.37 -20.74
N ARG A 7 10.92 3.70 -21.64
CA ARG A 7 10.22 4.35 -22.75
C ARG A 7 8.78 4.57 -22.32
N ILE A 8 8.33 5.81 -22.42
CA ILE A 8 6.94 6.21 -22.15
C ILE A 8 6.36 6.90 -23.39
N PRO A 9 5.04 6.85 -23.60
CA PRO A 9 4.34 7.69 -24.57
C PRO A 9 4.65 9.18 -24.39
N GLU A 10 4.52 9.97 -25.46
CA GLU A 10 4.72 11.43 -25.37
C GLU A 10 3.69 12.07 -24.44
N GLU A 11 2.46 11.58 -24.45
CA GLU A 11 1.36 12.02 -23.56
C GLU A 11 1.75 11.93 -22.08
N GLU A 12 2.29 10.79 -21.64
CA GLU A 12 2.75 10.61 -20.24
C GLU A 12 3.95 11.51 -19.90
N LYS A 13 4.80 11.82 -20.88
CA LYS A 13 5.91 12.75 -20.69
C LYS A 13 5.41 14.18 -20.52
N GLU A 14 4.43 14.59 -21.31
CA GLU A 14 3.78 15.91 -21.20
C GLU A 14 3.10 16.06 -19.83
N GLU A 15 2.34 15.07 -19.39
CA GLU A 15 1.74 15.07 -18.04
C GLU A 15 2.80 15.23 -16.93
N LEU A 16 3.95 14.54 -17.05
CA LEU A 16 5.04 14.67 -16.09
C LEU A 16 5.66 16.08 -16.09
N ASP A 17 5.82 16.70 -17.26
CA ASP A 17 6.33 18.05 -17.41
C ASP A 17 5.33 19.06 -16.79
N GLU A 18 4.01 18.90 -17.00
CA GLU A 18 2.97 19.71 -16.37
C GLU A 18 2.98 19.61 -14.83
N VAL A 19 3.13 18.40 -14.28
CA VAL A 19 3.23 18.19 -12.83
C VAL A 19 4.52 18.83 -12.29
N ALA A 20 5.61 18.77 -13.03
CA ALA A 20 6.87 19.41 -12.63
C ALA A 20 6.72 20.94 -12.56
N GLU A 21 6.03 21.55 -13.53
CA GLU A 21 5.69 22.97 -13.50
C GLU A 21 4.78 23.32 -12.31
N LEU A 22 3.72 22.53 -12.09
CA LEU A 22 2.78 22.73 -10.98
C LEU A 22 3.44 22.70 -9.60
N LEU A 23 4.42 21.81 -9.42
CA LEU A 23 5.15 21.63 -8.16
C LEU A 23 6.38 22.53 -8.04
N GLU A 24 6.69 23.33 -9.06
CA GLU A 24 7.90 24.17 -9.15
C GLU A 24 9.20 23.33 -8.99
N GLN A 25 9.24 22.16 -9.62
CA GLN A 25 10.34 21.18 -9.54
C GLN A 25 10.92 20.85 -10.91
N ASP A 26 12.15 20.34 -10.94
CA ASP A 26 12.71 19.77 -12.16
C ASP A 26 12.11 18.39 -12.46
N ARG A 27 11.98 18.04 -13.75
CA ARG A 27 11.41 16.74 -14.18
C ARG A 27 12.05 15.53 -13.49
N SER A 28 13.35 15.56 -13.20
CA SER A 28 14.02 14.41 -12.57
C SER A 28 13.57 14.23 -11.11
N THR A 29 13.32 15.33 -10.40
CA THR A 29 12.79 15.32 -9.03
C THR A 29 11.35 14.84 -9.03
N THR A 30 10.51 15.39 -9.92
CA THR A 30 9.12 14.94 -10.10
C THR A 30 9.04 13.47 -10.45
N MET A 31 9.86 12.98 -11.38
CA MET A 31 9.89 11.56 -11.78
C MET A 31 10.27 10.66 -10.60
N ARG A 32 11.28 11.02 -9.81
CA ARG A 32 11.68 10.24 -8.64
C ARG A 32 10.58 10.21 -7.57
N GLN A 33 9.88 11.33 -7.38
CA GLN A 33 8.74 11.41 -6.47
C GLN A 33 7.60 10.50 -6.95
N ALA A 34 7.18 10.63 -8.21
CA ALA A 34 6.14 9.81 -8.82
C ALA A 34 6.45 8.31 -8.75
N ILE A 35 7.71 7.91 -8.99
CA ILE A 35 8.13 6.50 -8.85
C ILE A 35 7.97 6.02 -7.41
N ARG A 36 8.37 6.82 -6.41
CA ARG A 36 8.27 6.43 -5.00
C ARG A 36 6.80 6.23 -4.59
N GLU A 37 5.97 7.22 -4.87
CA GLU A 37 4.53 7.19 -4.57
C GLU A 37 3.82 6.07 -5.34
N GLY A 38 4.19 5.85 -6.60
CA GLY A 38 3.69 4.76 -7.43
C GLY A 38 4.04 3.39 -6.88
N VAL A 39 5.26 3.18 -6.39
CA VAL A 39 5.66 1.92 -5.75
C VAL A 39 4.87 1.67 -4.47
N GLU A 40 4.70 2.68 -3.61
CA GLU A 40 3.89 2.58 -2.39
C GLU A 40 2.43 2.24 -2.71
N THR A 41 1.87 2.89 -3.73
CA THR A 41 0.51 2.62 -4.23
C THR A 41 0.35 1.20 -4.74
N LEU A 42 1.29 0.72 -5.55
CA LEU A 42 1.26 -0.64 -6.11
C LEU A 42 1.35 -1.70 -5.01
N ARG A 43 2.23 -1.51 -4.02
CA ARG A 43 2.38 -2.41 -2.87
C ARG A 43 1.11 -2.47 -2.04
N THR A 44 0.54 -1.30 -1.74
CA THR A 44 -0.70 -1.18 -0.98
C THR A 44 -1.84 -1.91 -1.68
N ARG A 45 -2.05 -1.63 -2.98
CA ARG A 45 -3.11 -2.28 -3.76
C ARG A 45 -2.97 -3.80 -3.74
N HIS A 46 -1.75 -4.30 -3.97
CA HIS A 46 -1.51 -5.74 -3.94
C HIS A 46 -1.78 -6.36 -2.56
N ALA A 47 -1.32 -5.71 -1.48
CA ALA A 47 -1.57 -6.18 -0.11
C ALA A 47 -3.07 -6.25 0.20
N VAL A 48 -3.84 -5.25 -0.23
CA VAL A 48 -5.30 -5.20 -0.07
C VAL A 48 -5.98 -6.34 -0.80
N GLU A 49 -5.65 -6.56 -2.08
CA GLU A 49 -6.22 -7.67 -2.88
C GLU A 49 -5.96 -9.03 -2.22
N ARG A 50 -4.71 -9.27 -1.79
CA ARG A 50 -4.30 -10.51 -1.13
C ARG A 50 -4.94 -10.69 0.26
N TYR A 51 -5.17 -9.60 0.98
CA TYR A 51 -5.84 -9.63 2.28
C TYR A 51 -7.34 -9.89 2.14
N GLN A 52 -8.00 -9.25 1.16
CA GLN A 52 -9.43 -9.43 0.92
C GLN A 52 -9.80 -10.85 0.51
N SER A 53 -8.90 -11.55 -0.19
CA SER A 53 -9.09 -12.96 -0.56
C SER A 53 -8.87 -13.95 0.59
N GLY A 54 -8.49 -13.48 1.79
CA GLY A 54 -8.18 -14.34 2.95
C GLY A 54 -6.86 -15.10 2.82
N GLU A 55 -6.05 -14.77 1.82
CA GLU A 55 -4.84 -15.53 1.50
C GLU A 55 -3.61 -15.05 2.29
N VAL A 56 -3.68 -13.88 2.96
CA VAL A 56 -2.59 -13.35 3.80
C VAL A 56 -3.12 -12.80 5.11
N SER A 57 -2.37 -12.96 6.20
CA SER A 57 -2.70 -12.38 7.52
C SER A 57 -2.45 -10.87 7.56
N ILE A 58 -2.87 -10.23 8.66
CA ILE A 58 -2.59 -8.81 8.95
C ILE A 58 -1.08 -8.50 8.88
N ASN A 59 -0.25 -9.33 9.53
CA ASN A 59 1.21 -9.15 9.54
C ASN A 59 1.81 -9.24 8.13
N GLU A 60 1.30 -10.18 7.35
CA GLU A 60 1.77 -10.40 5.99
C GLU A 60 1.34 -9.26 5.06
N ALA A 61 0.11 -8.78 5.19
CA ALA A 61 -0.39 -7.65 4.42
C ALA A 61 0.38 -6.35 4.73
N ALA A 62 0.66 -6.05 6.00
CA ALA A 62 1.49 -4.92 6.40
C ALA A 62 2.90 -5.01 5.76
N ARG A 63 3.50 -6.20 5.79
CA ARG A 63 4.81 -6.45 5.16
C ARG A 63 4.77 -6.27 3.64
N LEU A 64 3.72 -6.74 2.96
CA LEU A 64 3.53 -6.55 1.52
C LEU A 64 3.37 -5.07 1.18
N ALA A 65 2.52 -4.34 1.91
CA ALA A 65 2.34 -2.90 1.77
C ALA A 65 3.61 -2.11 2.08
N GLY A 66 4.51 -2.65 2.92
CA GLY A 66 5.74 -1.99 3.32
C GLY A 66 5.55 -0.99 4.46
N VAL A 67 4.54 -1.24 5.30
CA VAL A 67 4.16 -0.39 6.43
C VAL A 67 4.19 -1.19 7.73
N SER A 68 4.14 -0.51 8.87
CA SER A 68 3.94 -1.16 10.16
C SER A 68 2.55 -1.78 10.27
N ILE A 69 2.37 -2.70 11.24
CA ILE A 69 1.06 -3.31 11.50
C ILE A 69 0.01 -2.25 11.87
N ALA A 70 0.40 -1.23 12.63
CA ALA A 70 -0.51 -0.14 13.02
C ALA A 70 -0.99 0.66 11.80
N GLU A 71 -0.06 1.09 10.94
CA GLU A 71 -0.39 1.79 9.69
C GLU A 71 -1.24 0.92 8.76
N TRP A 72 -1.00 -0.39 8.71
CA TRP A 72 -1.84 -1.30 7.95
C TRP A 72 -3.28 -1.36 8.51
N LEU A 73 -3.45 -1.41 9.83
CA LEU A 73 -4.78 -1.46 10.44
C LEU A 73 -5.58 -0.17 10.17
N GLU A 74 -4.93 0.99 10.23
CA GLU A 74 -5.54 2.27 9.81
C GLU A 74 -5.94 2.23 8.33
N LEU A 75 -5.02 1.78 7.46
CA LEU A 75 -5.26 1.66 6.03
C LEU A 75 -6.41 0.70 5.68
N ALA A 76 -6.48 -0.41 6.41
CA ALA A 76 -7.51 -1.42 6.31
C ALA A 76 -8.88 -0.86 6.74
N GLN A 77 -8.92 -0.14 7.87
CA GLN A 77 -10.12 0.52 8.36
C GLN A 77 -10.66 1.56 7.37
N ASP A 78 -9.80 2.43 6.85
CA ASP A 78 -10.17 3.45 5.85
C ASP A 78 -10.74 2.84 4.56
N ARG A 79 -10.37 1.59 4.26
CA ARG A 79 -10.84 0.83 3.09
C ARG A 79 -11.99 -0.12 3.39
N GLY A 80 -12.52 -0.10 4.62
CA GLY A 80 -13.61 -0.98 5.04
C GLY A 80 -13.23 -2.46 5.06
N LEU A 81 -11.94 -2.78 5.19
CA LEU A 81 -11.47 -4.15 5.37
C LEU A 81 -11.73 -4.55 6.81
N THR A 82 -12.56 -5.57 7.00
CA THR A 82 -12.79 -6.16 8.32
C THR A 82 -11.68 -7.14 8.65
N THR A 83 -11.58 -7.51 9.93
CA THR A 83 -10.76 -8.65 10.33
C THR A 83 -11.19 -9.89 9.54
N GLN A 84 -10.23 -10.70 9.11
CA GLN A 84 -10.50 -12.03 8.53
C GLN A 84 -10.93 -13.08 9.57
N LEU A 85 -11.12 -12.66 10.82
CA LEU A 85 -11.56 -13.52 11.91
C LEU A 85 -13.04 -13.84 11.75
N ASP A 86 -13.39 -15.11 11.90
CA ASP A 86 -14.77 -15.55 12.00
C ASP A 86 -15.24 -15.61 13.46
N GLU A 87 -16.53 -15.93 13.66
CA GLU A 87 -17.11 -16.03 15.00
C GLU A 87 -16.41 -17.09 15.87
N THR A 88 -15.91 -18.16 15.26
CA THR A 88 -15.21 -19.24 15.96
C THR A 88 -13.87 -18.74 16.48
N ASP A 89 -13.12 -18.01 15.64
CA ASP A 89 -11.85 -17.40 16.02
C ASP A 89 -12.04 -16.45 17.21
N LEU A 90 -13.05 -15.58 17.13
CA LEU A 90 -13.34 -14.59 18.18
C LEU A 90 -13.79 -15.24 19.49
N THR A 91 -14.60 -16.30 19.41
CA THR A 91 -15.08 -17.03 20.60
C THR A 91 -13.92 -17.72 21.29
N PHE A 92 -13.06 -18.39 20.53
CA PHE A 92 -11.89 -19.09 21.06
C PHE A 92 -10.93 -18.14 21.79
N ASP A 93 -10.66 -16.97 21.20
CA ASP A 93 -9.81 -15.95 21.84
C ASP A 93 -10.44 -15.40 23.12
N ALA A 94 -11.76 -15.19 23.14
CA ALA A 94 -12.48 -14.71 24.32
C ALA A 94 -12.46 -15.71 25.49
N GLU A 95 -12.63 -17.00 25.22
CA GLU A 95 -12.56 -18.06 26.23
C GLU A 95 -11.18 -18.11 26.89
N ARG A 96 -10.12 -18.13 26.07
CA ARG A 96 -8.71 -18.12 26.53
C ARG A 96 -8.37 -16.90 27.38
N ALA A 97 -8.88 -15.72 27.02
CA ALA A 97 -8.62 -14.50 27.77
C ALA A 97 -9.22 -14.56 29.20
N GLY A 98 -10.30 -15.31 29.39
CA GLY A 98 -10.92 -15.51 30.72
C GLY A 98 -10.16 -16.48 31.63
N GLU A 99 -9.18 -17.22 31.11
CA GLU A 99 -8.34 -18.17 31.87
C GLU A 99 -7.05 -17.53 32.44
N LEU A 100 -6.76 -16.28 32.09
CA LEU A 100 -5.60 -15.50 32.53
C LEU A 100 -5.91 -14.66 33.79
#